data_AF-A0A1S2LC37-F1
#
_entry.id   AF-A0A1S2LC37-F1
#
_cell.length_a   1.000
_cell.length_b   1.000
_cell.length_c   1.000
_cell.angle_alpha   90.00
_cell.angle_beta   90.00
_cell.angle_gamma   90.00
#
_symmetry.space_group_name_H-M   'P 1'
#
loop_
_entity.id
_entity.type
_entity.pdbx_description
1 polymer ?
#
loop_
_entity_poly.entity_id
_entity_poly.type
_entity_poly.pdbx_seq_one_letter_code
_entity_poly.pdbx_strand_id
1 'polypeptide(L)'
;MKLSKRARVKERALRVCNVLFKQRKLLFFVFFLFFFIIVLLNISSPHKFLVIEEAKTGKVLWKSEISAEDWFHHEYIHSVEKSLVIEKFKIDQTGQIFAMESWTRSFGAGLPYELKGTVEIADGYYISKELYEPIDVLHMQPSHLHLHTFHLRGDVVVLSEAPFTRTHLKFYIKKLNWLEFIFWT
;
A
#
# COMPACT_ATOMS: atom_id res chain seq x y z
N MET A 1 18.99 -29.45 -71.07
CA MET A 1 19.01 -28.05 -70.57
C MET A 1 17.81 -27.63 -69.68
N LYS A 2 16.59 -28.20 -69.83
CA LYS A 2 15.41 -27.84 -69.01
C LYS A 2 15.48 -28.23 -67.52
N LEU A 3 16.22 -29.29 -67.16
CA LEU A 3 16.31 -29.81 -65.78
C LEU A 3 17.02 -28.83 -64.81
N SER A 4 18.04 -28.10 -65.26
CA SER A 4 18.80 -27.17 -64.39
C SER A 4 18.01 -25.90 -64.04
N LYS A 5 17.14 -25.43 -64.94
CA LYS A 5 16.24 -24.28 -64.68
C LYS A 5 15.22 -24.60 -63.58
N ARG A 6 14.63 -25.81 -63.59
CA ARG A 6 13.68 -26.25 -62.55
C ARG A 6 14.34 -26.38 -61.18
N ALA A 7 15.55 -26.94 -61.12
CA ALA A 7 16.32 -27.03 -59.87
C ALA A 7 16.60 -25.65 -59.25
N ARG A 8 17.03 -24.69 -60.08
CA ARG A 8 17.36 -23.32 -59.65
C ARG A 8 16.15 -22.53 -59.15
N VAL A 9 14.96 -22.74 -59.73
CA VAL A 9 13.70 -22.16 -59.24
C VAL A 9 13.29 -22.76 -57.89
N LYS A 10 13.44 -24.08 -57.73
CA LYS A 10 13.11 -24.80 -56.48
C LYS A 10 13.99 -24.34 -55.30
N GLU A 11 15.29 -24.14 -55.53
CA GLU A 11 16.22 -23.58 -54.52
C GLU A 11 15.88 -22.14 -54.11
N ARG A 12 15.45 -21.31 -55.07
CA ARG A 12 15.03 -19.92 -54.79
C ARG A 12 13.76 -19.91 -53.93
N ALA A 13 12.77 -20.73 -54.27
CA ALA A 13 11.54 -20.88 -53.49
C ALA A 13 11.81 -21.40 -52.07
N LEU A 14 12.68 -22.41 -51.93
CA LEU A 14 13.13 -22.92 -50.63
C LEU A 14 13.79 -21.82 -49.78
N ARG A 15 14.68 -21.00 -50.36
CA ARG A 15 15.30 -19.87 -49.65
C ARG A 15 14.28 -18.82 -49.18
N VAL A 16 13.33 -18.44 -50.03
CA VAL A 16 12.29 -17.46 -49.68
C VAL A 16 11.38 -18.01 -48.57
N CYS A 17 10.93 -19.27 -48.67
CA CYS A 17 10.18 -19.93 -47.60
C CYS A 17 10.97 -19.97 -46.29
N ASN A 18 12.28 -20.25 -46.33
CA ASN A 18 13.11 -20.29 -45.14
C ASN A 18 13.28 -18.90 -44.50
N VAL A 19 13.41 -17.84 -45.30
CA VAL A 19 13.47 -16.45 -44.82
C VAL A 19 12.14 -16.04 -44.18
N LEU A 20 11.00 -16.33 -44.84
CA LEU A 20 9.67 -16.03 -44.29
C LEU A 20 9.40 -16.80 -43.00
N PHE A 21 9.81 -18.08 -42.93
CA PHE A 21 9.68 -18.90 -41.72
C PHE A 21 10.59 -18.41 -40.60
N LYS A 22 11.82 -17.98 -40.92
CA LYS A 22 12.76 -17.36 -39.97
C LYS A 22 12.24 -16.01 -39.45
N GLN A 23 11.64 -15.18 -40.30
CA GLN A 23 11.02 -13.92 -39.90
C GLN A 23 9.78 -14.12 -39.02
N ARG A 24 8.92 -15.11 -39.33
CA ARG A 24 7.80 -15.48 -38.44
C ARG A 24 8.29 -16.00 -37.08
N LYS A 25 9.29 -16.87 -37.06
CA LYS A 25 9.91 -17.35 -35.80
C LYS A 25 10.53 -16.21 -35.00
N LEU A 26 11.18 -15.26 -35.66
CA LEU A 26 11.74 -14.08 -35.01
C LEU A 26 10.64 -13.19 -34.40
N LEU A 27 9.54 -12.96 -35.11
CA LEU A 27 8.39 -12.21 -34.60
C LEU A 27 7.75 -12.88 -33.37
N PHE A 28 7.54 -14.20 -33.42
CA PHE A 28 7.04 -14.95 -32.25
C PHE A 28 8.00 -14.88 -31.07
N PHE A 29 9.31 -14.99 -31.32
CA PHE A 29 10.32 -14.87 -30.27
C PHE A 29 10.35 -13.47 -29.65
N VAL A 30 10.29 -12.41 -30.45
CA VAL A 30 10.24 -11.02 -29.98
C VAL A 30 8.95 -10.77 -29.18
N PHE A 31 7.81 -11.27 -29.66
CA PHE A 31 6.54 -11.19 -28.92
C PHE A 31 6.63 -11.90 -27.56
N PHE A 32 7.19 -13.11 -27.52
CA PHE A 32 7.34 -13.87 -26.28
C PHE A 32 8.32 -13.18 -25.32
N LEU A 33 9.41 -12.61 -25.83
CA LEU A 33 10.36 -11.83 -25.04
C LEU A 33 9.70 -10.57 -24.46
N PHE A 34 8.93 -9.85 -25.27
CA PHE A 34 8.20 -8.66 -24.82
C PHE A 34 7.14 -9.01 -23.77
N PHE A 35 6.36 -10.08 -24.00
CA PHE A 35 5.41 -10.59 -23.02
C PHE A 35 6.09 -10.98 -21.71
N PHE A 36 7.23 -11.67 -21.78
CA PHE A 36 8.01 -12.05 -20.60
C PHE A 36 8.53 -10.83 -19.82
N ILE A 37 9.00 -9.79 -20.51
CA ILE A 37 9.41 -8.53 -19.88
C ILE A 37 8.23 -7.86 -19.17
N ILE A 38 7.05 -7.78 -19.80
CA ILE A 38 5.85 -7.22 -19.17
C ILE A 38 5.47 -8.00 -17.90
N VAL A 39 5.51 -9.33 -17.96
CA VAL A 39 5.23 -10.19 -16.79
C VAL A 39 6.23 -9.93 -15.67
N LEU A 40 7.54 -9.85 -15.98
CA LEU A 40 8.58 -9.54 -14.99
C LEU A 40 8.41 -8.16 -14.34
N LEU A 41 8.04 -7.14 -15.14
CA LEU A 41 7.78 -5.79 -14.62
C LEU A 41 6.57 -5.77 -13.68
N ASN A 42 5.50 -6.51 -13.99
CA ASN A 42 4.32 -6.59 -13.13
C ASN A 42 4.56 -7.37 -11.83
N ILE A 43 5.42 -8.40 -11.86
CA ILE A 43 5.83 -9.13 -10.65
C ILE A 43 6.66 -8.24 -9.70
N SER A 44 7.33 -7.21 -10.24
CA SER A 44 8.29 -6.40 -9.50
C SER A 44 7.67 -5.34 -8.59
N SER A 45 6.37 -5.06 -8.70
CA SER A 45 5.68 -4.13 -7.79
C SER A 45 4.93 -4.89 -6.71
N PRO A 46 5.42 -4.95 -5.46
CA PRO A 46 4.71 -5.64 -4.40
C PRO A 46 3.40 -4.92 -4.09
N HIS A 47 2.32 -5.70 -3.93
CA HIS A 47 1.07 -5.18 -3.39
C HIS A 47 1.29 -4.79 -1.93
N LYS A 48 0.79 -3.63 -1.53
CA LYS A 48 0.95 -3.11 -0.17
C LYS A 48 -0.41 -3.09 0.50
N PHE A 49 -0.45 -3.49 1.75
CA PHE A 49 -1.68 -3.49 2.54
C PHE A 49 -1.43 -2.89 3.90
N LEU A 50 -2.36 -2.04 4.34
CA LEU A 50 -2.45 -1.64 5.73
C LEU A 50 -3.22 -2.72 6.49
N VAL A 51 -2.62 -3.23 7.56
CA VAL A 51 -3.16 -4.35 8.34
C VAL A 51 -3.39 -3.90 9.76
N ILE A 52 -4.56 -4.25 10.30
CA ILE A 52 -4.88 -4.16 11.73
C ILE A 52 -4.87 -5.58 12.29
N GLU A 53 -3.96 -5.83 13.22
CA GLU A 53 -3.73 -7.13 13.83
C GLU A 53 -3.89 -7.06 15.34
N GLU A 54 -4.49 -8.07 15.95
CA GLU A 54 -4.45 -8.25 17.40
C GLU A 54 -3.04 -8.67 17.84
N ALA A 55 -2.36 -7.81 18.60
CA ALA A 55 -0.96 -7.96 19.00
C ALA A 55 -0.66 -9.26 19.74
N LYS A 56 -1.63 -9.79 20.50
CA LYS A 56 -1.46 -10.97 21.35
C LYS A 56 -1.59 -12.28 20.57
N THR A 57 -2.54 -12.36 19.64
CA THR A 57 -2.87 -13.60 18.91
C THR A 57 -2.28 -13.63 17.51
N GLY A 58 -1.85 -12.48 16.98
CA GLY A 58 -1.45 -12.34 15.57
C GLY A 58 -2.62 -12.43 14.60
N LYS A 59 -3.87 -12.37 15.11
CA LYS A 59 -5.06 -12.45 14.27
C LYS A 59 -5.24 -11.14 13.51
N VAL A 60 -5.24 -11.23 12.18
CA VAL A 60 -5.63 -10.10 11.32
C VAL A 60 -7.12 -9.83 11.51
N LEU A 61 -7.45 -8.64 12.00
CA LEU A 61 -8.82 -8.19 12.24
C LEU A 61 -9.37 -7.37 11.07
N TRP A 62 -8.48 -6.66 10.37
CA TRP A 62 -8.82 -5.88 9.19
C TRP A 62 -7.60 -5.71 8.29
N LYS A 63 -7.82 -5.58 6.99
CA LYS A 63 -6.79 -5.25 6.01
C LYS A 63 -7.41 -4.49 4.84
N SER A 64 -6.66 -3.58 4.24
CA SER A 64 -7.03 -2.95 2.97
C SER A 64 -5.78 -2.69 2.13
N GLU A 65 -5.90 -2.89 0.82
CA GLU A 65 -4.82 -2.59 -0.12
C GLU A 65 -4.56 -1.09 -0.13
N ILE A 66 -3.32 -0.65 -0.16
CA ILE A 66 -2.94 0.76 -0.12
C ILE A 66 -2.08 1.15 -1.31
N SER A 67 -2.26 2.39 -1.74
CA SER A 67 -1.44 3.05 -2.74
C SER A 67 -0.41 3.97 -2.07
N ALA A 68 0.62 4.34 -2.82
CA ALA A 68 1.52 5.41 -2.38
C ALA A 68 0.73 6.71 -2.18
N GLU A 69 1.16 7.51 -1.22
CA GLU A 69 0.56 8.81 -0.85
C GLU A 69 -0.84 8.71 -0.22
N ASP A 70 -1.32 7.51 0.07
CA ASP A 70 -2.57 7.34 0.81
C ASP A 70 -2.48 7.93 2.21
N TRP A 71 -3.59 8.54 2.63
CA TRP A 71 -3.79 9.07 3.97
C TRP A 71 -4.76 8.20 4.74
N PHE A 72 -4.47 8.03 6.02
CA PHE A 72 -5.41 7.49 6.99
C PHE A 72 -5.35 8.31 8.27
N HIS A 73 -6.42 8.25 9.06
CA HIS A 73 -6.45 8.95 10.33
C HIS A 73 -7.21 8.18 11.39
N HIS A 74 -6.85 8.44 12.63
CA HIS A 74 -7.51 7.92 13.81
C HIS A 74 -8.12 9.09 14.57
N GLU A 75 -9.41 8.98 14.87
CA GLU A 75 -10.14 9.94 15.67
C GLU A 75 -10.57 9.29 16.97
N TYR A 76 -10.40 10.00 18.07
CA TYR A 76 -10.85 9.50 19.36
C TYR A 76 -11.13 10.61 20.37
N ILE A 77 -11.99 10.30 21.34
CA ILE A 77 -12.18 11.17 22.51
C ILE A 77 -11.16 10.77 23.59
N HIS A 78 -10.27 11.69 23.95
CA HIS A 78 -9.28 11.45 25.00
C HIS A 78 -9.98 11.25 26.35
N SER A 79 -9.68 10.17 27.06
CA SER A 79 -10.43 9.75 28.26
C SER A 79 -10.36 10.74 29.42
N VAL A 80 -9.24 11.45 29.56
CA VAL A 80 -9.03 12.46 30.62
C VAL A 80 -9.62 13.81 30.21
N GLU A 81 -9.26 14.27 29.02
CA GLU A 81 -9.55 15.62 28.53
C GLU A 81 -10.97 15.72 27.94
N LYS A 82 -11.61 14.57 27.67
CA LYS A 82 -12.93 14.44 27.05
C LYS A 82 -13.08 15.29 25.78
N SER A 83 -11.98 15.44 25.06
CA SER A 83 -11.85 16.25 23.86
C SER A 83 -11.48 15.36 22.66
N LEU A 84 -11.92 15.79 21.48
CA LEU A 84 -11.62 15.09 20.23
C LEU A 84 -10.15 15.30 19.85
N VAL A 85 -9.48 14.20 19.58
CA VAL A 85 -8.12 14.13 19.02
C VAL A 85 -8.20 13.48 17.65
N ILE A 86 -7.47 14.04 16.68
CA ILE A 86 -7.33 13.50 15.33
C ILE A 86 -5.85 13.35 15.01
N GLU A 87 -5.39 12.11 14.83
CA GLU A 87 -4.04 11.80 14.37
C GLU A 87 -4.08 11.40 12.90
N LYS A 88 -3.33 12.11 12.06
CA LYS A 88 -3.27 11.84 10.62
C LYS A 88 -1.92 11.31 10.20
N PHE A 89 -1.98 10.28 9.38
CA PHE A 89 -0.84 9.54 8.90
C PHE A 89 -0.85 9.49 7.38
N LYS A 90 0.35 9.45 6.81
CA LYS A 90 0.56 9.33 5.38
C LYS A 90 1.48 8.17 5.07
N ILE A 91 1.17 7.44 4.02
CA ILE A 91 2.02 6.38 3.50
C ILE A 91 2.87 6.93 2.36
N ASP A 92 4.18 6.73 2.41
CA ASP A 92 5.09 7.18 1.35
C ASP A 92 5.13 6.21 0.16
N GLN A 93 5.96 6.54 -0.83
CA GLN A 93 6.22 5.71 -2.00
C GLN A 93 6.83 4.35 -1.67
N THR A 94 7.53 4.21 -0.54
CA THR A 94 8.17 2.96 -0.12
C THR A 94 7.22 2.07 0.69
N GLY A 95 6.08 2.59 1.16
CA GLY A 95 5.17 1.91 2.07
C GLY A 95 5.49 2.10 3.55
N GLN A 96 6.26 3.12 3.91
CA GLN A 96 6.49 3.55 5.28
C GLN A 96 5.34 4.46 5.73
N ILE A 97 4.88 4.28 6.97
CA ILE A 97 3.90 5.17 7.59
C ILE A 97 4.64 6.36 8.22
N PHE A 98 4.12 7.56 8.02
CA PHE A 98 4.56 8.76 8.71
C PHE A 98 3.40 9.37 9.50
N ALA A 99 3.62 9.72 10.76
CA ALA A 99 2.75 10.67 11.44
C ALA A 99 3.01 12.06 10.86
N MET A 100 1.94 12.71 10.42
CA MET A 100 1.99 13.97 9.68
C MET A 100 1.35 15.11 10.46
N GLU A 101 0.18 14.84 11.04
CA GLU A 101 -0.57 15.84 11.78
C GLU A 101 -1.16 15.27 13.07
N SER A 102 -1.20 16.09 14.12
CA SER A 102 -1.93 15.82 15.35
C SER A 102 -2.78 17.02 15.72
N TRP A 103 -4.08 16.80 15.88
CA TRP A 103 -5.07 17.83 16.13
C TRP A 103 -5.66 17.60 17.50
N THR A 104 -5.46 18.55 18.42
CA THR A 104 -5.89 18.43 19.81
C THR A 104 -6.57 19.72 20.26
N ARG A 105 -7.54 19.65 21.18
CA ARG A 105 -8.22 20.86 21.70
C ARG A 105 -7.65 21.37 23.02
N SER A 106 -6.75 20.62 23.64
CA SER A 106 -6.10 21.01 24.89
C SER A 106 -4.62 20.62 24.86
N PHE A 107 -3.79 21.47 25.48
CA PHE A 107 -2.35 21.27 25.61
C PHE A 107 -1.96 19.99 26.38
N GLY A 108 -2.89 19.38 27.12
CA GLY A 108 -2.64 18.20 27.96
C GLY A 108 -2.65 16.86 27.21
N ALA A 109 -3.23 16.79 26.01
CA ALA A 109 -3.29 15.57 25.21
C ALA A 109 -2.19 15.59 24.14
N GLY A 110 -1.09 14.89 24.37
CA GLY A 110 -0.24 14.41 23.27
C GLY A 110 0.61 15.45 22.53
N LEU A 111 0.86 16.64 23.09
CA LEU A 111 1.89 17.51 22.52
C LEU A 111 3.28 16.89 22.75
N PRO A 112 4.06 16.60 21.69
CA PRO A 112 5.43 16.12 21.88
C PRO A 112 6.24 17.18 22.63
N TYR A 113 7.02 16.73 23.60
CA TYR A 113 7.92 17.58 24.40
C TYR A 113 8.94 18.34 23.52
N GLU A 114 9.26 17.78 22.36
CA GLU A 114 10.03 18.43 21.30
C GLU A 114 9.07 18.96 20.22
N LEU A 115 9.08 20.28 20.00
CA LEU A 115 8.39 20.88 18.86
C LEU A 115 9.09 20.42 17.56
N LYS A 116 8.60 19.34 16.96
CA LYS A 116 8.87 19.00 15.56
C LYS A 116 7.75 19.57 14.70
N GLY A 117 8.12 20.13 13.55
CA GLY A 117 7.18 20.72 12.60
C GLY A 117 6.65 22.10 13.02
N THR A 118 5.45 22.43 12.54
CA THR A 118 4.77 23.71 12.79
C THR A 118 3.53 23.52 13.66
N VAL A 119 3.23 24.50 14.50
CA VAL A 119 2.00 24.51 15.31
C VAL A 119 1.13 25.67 14.87
N GLU A 120 -0.12 25.34 14.53
CA GLU A 120 -1.15 26.30 14.16
C GLU A 120 -2.32 26.21 15.13
N ILE A 121 -3.01 27.32 15.36
CA ILE A 121 -4.29 27.34 16.07
C ILE A 121 -5.38 27.68 15.06
N ALA A 122 -6.27 26.74 14.79
CA ALA A 122 -7.40 26.93 13.88
C ALA A 122 -8.64 26.21 14.42
N ASP A 123 -9.79 26.89 14.37
CA ASP A 123 -11.11 26.34 14.77
C ASP A 123 -11.14 25.68 16.17
N GLY A 124 -10.36 26.23 17.11
CA GLY A 124 -10.25 25.71 18.48
C GLY A 124 -9.39 24.45 18.63
N TYR A 125 -8.65 24.08 17.59
CA TYR A 125 -7.62 23.05 17.61
C TYR A 125 -6.22 23.66 17.65
N TYR A 126 -5.36 23.04 18.45
CA TYR A 126 -3.92 23.06 18.28
C TYR A 126 -3.56 21.98 17.26
N ILE A 127 -2.98 22.40 16.14
CA ILE A 127 -2.66 21.51 15.04
C ILE A 127 -1.15 21.49 14.88
N SER A 128 -0.53 20.39 15.29
CA SER A 128 0.86 20.09 14.96
C SER A 128 0.90 19.50 13.56
N LYS A 129 1.58 20.15 12.62
CA LYS A 129 1.73 19.72 11.22
C LYS A 129 3.18 19.45 10.88
N GLU A 130 3.40 18.78 9.76
CA GLU A 130 4.73 18.54 9.19
C GLU A 130 5.65 17.82 10.18
N LEU A 131 5.09 16.85 10.91
CA LEU A 131 5.83 16.06 11.89
C LEU A 131 6.86 15.14 11.21
N TYR A 132 6.48 14.54 10.06
CA TYR A 132 7.30 13.61 9.28
C TYR A 132 7.97 12.52 10.14
N GLU A 133 7.26 12.01 11.15
CA GLU A 133 7.80 11.00 12.06
C GLU A 133 7.54 9.59 11.52
N PRO A 134 8.58 8.81 11.17
CA PRO A 134 8.40 7.47 10.64
C PRO A 134 7.91 6.52 11.72
N ILE A 135 6.90 5.71 11.38
CA ILE A 135 6.29 4.71 12.25
C ILE A 135 6.32 3.36 11.55
N ASP A 136 7.03 2.40 12.14
CA ASP A 136 7.08 1.04 11.59
C ASP A 136 5.83 0.23 11.95
N VAL A 137 5.43 0.33 13.22
CA VAL A 137 4.23 -0.30 13.76
C VAL A 137 3.54 0.70 14.66
N LEU A 138 2.32 1.07 14.29
CA LEU A 138 1.48 1.93 15.10
C LEU A 138 0.70 1.06 16.09
N HIS A 139 0.91 1.33 17.37
CA HIS A 139 0.31 0.58 18.48
C HIS A 139 -0.87 1.35 19.05
N MET A 140 -2.02 0.69 19.18
CA MET A 140 -3.22 1.32 19.72
C MET A 140 -3.97 0.37 20.64
N GLN A 141 -4.58 0.90 21.70
CA GLN A 141 -5.55 0.16 22.50
C GLN A 141 -6.82 1.00 22.64
N PRO A 142 -7.81 0.80 21.74
CA PRO A 142 -9.05 1.54 21.78
C PRO A 142 -9.82 1.29 23.08
N SER A 143 -10.30 2.37 23.70
CA SER A 143 -11.19 2.27 24.84
C SER A 143 -12.59 1.86 24.39
N HIS A 144 -13.30 1.12 25.24
CA HIS A 144 -14.73 0.86 25.05
C HIS A 144 -15.60 2.04 25.53
N LEU A 145 -15.06 2.91 26.39
CA LEU A 145 -15.83 3.99 27.02
C LEU A 145 -16.09 5.18 26.10
N HIS A 146 -15.23 5.34 25.09
CA HIS A 146 -15.24 6.47 24.19
C HIS A 146 -15.09 5.97 22.76
N LEU A 147 -15.62 6.75 21.81
CA LEU A 147 -15.56 6.41 20.40
C LEU A 147 -14.13 6.59 19.88
N HIS A 148 -13.65 5.56 19.18
CA HIS A 148 -12.42 5.51 18.41
C HIS A 148 -12.79 5.06 17.00
N THR A 149 -12.47 5.85 16.01
CA THR A 149 -12.75 5.57 14.60
C THR A 149 -11.49 5.69 13.77
N PHE A 150 -11.26 4.70 12.93
CA PHE A 150 -10.18 4.66 11.98
C PHE A 150 -10.73 4.88 10.57
N HIS A 151 -10.04 5.68 9.78
CA HIS A 151 -10.52 6.13 8.47
C HIS A 151 -9.44 5.96 7.39
N LEU A 152 -9.78 5.28 6.28
CA LEU A 152 -8.91 5.13 5.11
C LEU A 152 -9.73 5.30 3.82
N ARG A 153 -9.40 6.29 2.96
CA ARG A 153 -10.03 6.54 1.65
C ARG A 153 -11.58 6.50 1.62
N GLY A 154 -12.23 6.82 2.73
CA GLY A 154 -13.69 6.80 2.89
C GLY A 154 -14.24 5.59 3.65
N ASP A 155 -13.46 4.54 3.85
CA ASP A 155 -13.82 3.44 4.74
C ASP A 155 -13.66 3.88 6.20
N VAL A 156 -14.67 3.60 7.02
CA VAL A 156 -14.68 3.90 8.46
C VAL A 156 -14.77 2.60 9.24
N VAL A 157 -13.80 2.39 10.14
CA VAL A 157 -13.75 1.24 11.05
C VAL A 157 -13.90 1.74 12.48
N VAL A 158 -14.95 1.28 13.17
CA VAL A 158 -15.18 1.61 14.58
C VAL A 158 -14.32 0.71 15.45
N LEU A 159 -13.26 1.27 16.04
CA LEU A 159 -12.31 0.53 16.86
C LEU A 159 -12.81 0.31 18.30
N SER A 160 -13.84 1.03 18.75
CA SER A 160 -14.44 0.90 20.09
C SER A 160 -15.37 -0.30 20.25
N GLU A 161 -15.62 -1.04 19.17
CA GLU A 161 -16.51 -2.20 19.13
C GLU A 161 -15.73 -3.50 18.88
N ALA A 162 -16.35 -4.65 19.14
CA ALA A 162 -15.74 -5.94 18.82
C ALA A 162 -15.55 -6.07 17.29
N PRO A 163 -14.45 -6.69 16.81
CA PRO A 163 -13.42 -7.41 17.57
C PRO A 163 -12.25 -6.54 18.07
N PHE A 164 -12.29 -5.21 17.90
CA PHE A 164 -11.17 -4.30 18.17
C PHE A 164 -11.12 -3.80 19.62
N THR A 165 -12.28 -3.64 20.24
CA THR A 165 -12.40 -3.03 21.58
C THR A 165 -11.61 -3.77 22.65
N ARG A 166 -10.93 -3.03 23.53
CA ARG A 166 -10.09 -3.57 24.61
C ARG A 166 -8.96 -4.50 24.15
N THR A 167 -8.68 -4.58 22.86
CA THR A 167 -7.55 -5.34 22.31
C THR A 167 -6.38 -4.41 22.03
N HIS A 168 -5.16 -4.92 22.18
CA HIS A 168 -3.97 -4.22 21.73
C HIS A 168 -3.81 -4.48 20.23
N LEU A 169 -3.95 -3.43 19.43
CA LEU A 169 -3.89 -3.44 17.99
C LEU A 169 -2.51 -3.01 17.51
N LYS A 170 -2.05 -3.66 16.44
CA LYS A 170 -0.90 -3.25 15.64
C LYS A 170 -1.38 -2.86 14.25
N PHE A 171 -0.98 -1.69 13.82
CA PHE A 171 -1.18 -1.17 12.47
C PHE A 171 0.17 -1.18 11.78
N TYR A 172 0.29 -1.89 10.66
CA TYR A 172 1.54 -1.99 9.92
C TYR A 172 1.29 -2.20 8.42
N ILE A 173 2.31 -1.89 7.61
CA ILE A 173 2.26 -2.16 6.18
C ILE A 173 2.84 -3.54 5.88
N LYS A 174 2.01 -4.40 5.29
CA LYS A 174 2.44 -5.68 4.75
C LYS A 174 2.67 -5.55 3.24
N LYS A 175 3.89 -5.85 2.80
CA LYS A 175 4.25 -5.95 1.38
C LYS A 175 4.13 -7.40 0.96
N LEU A 176 3.35 -7.65 -0.09
CA LEU A 176 3.17 -8.97 -0.66
C LEU A 176 3.68 -9.02 -2.08
N ASN A 177 4.39 -10.09 -2.40
CA ASN A 177 4.63 -10.42 -3.80
C ASN A 177 3.36 -10.97 -4.46
N TRP A 178 3.39 -11.13 -5.78
CA TRP A 178 2.25 -11.62 -6.57
C TRP A 178 1.71 -12.99 -6.11
N LEU A 179 2.59 -13.92 -5.70
CA LEU A 179 2.16 -15.24 -5.24
C LEU A 179 1.46 -15.13 -3.88
N GLU A 180 2.06 -14.41 -2.94
CA GLU A 180 1.48 -14.17 -1.63
C GLU A 180 0.15 -13.43 -1.72
N PHE A 181 0.04 -12.47 -2.64
CA PHE A 181 -1.20 -11.74 -2.90
C PHE A 181 -2.35 -12.68 -3.26
N ILE A 182 -2.13 -13.63 -4.17
CA ILE A 182 -3.16 -14.59 -4.61
C ILE A 182 -3.62 -15.50 -3.46
N PHE A 183 -2.72 -15.92 -2.57
CA PHE A 183 -3.07 -16.79 -1.45
C PHE A 183 -3.60 -16.03 -0.23
N TRP A 184 -3.36 -14.72 -0.17
CA TRP A 184 -3.75 -13.90 0.96
C TRP A 184 -5.03 -13.11 0.75
N THR A 185 -5.36 -12.72 -0.48
CA THR A 185 -6.65 -12.05 -0.79
C THR A 185 -7.82 -13.02 -0.61
#